data_AF-A0A235I134-F1
#
_entry.id   AF-A0A235I134-F1
#
_cell.length_a   1.000
_cell.length_b   1.000
_cell.length_c   1.000
_cell.angle_alpha   90.00
_cell.angle_beta   90.00
_cell.angle_gamma   90.00
#
_symmetry.space_group_name_H-M   'P 1'
#
loop_
_entity.id
_entity.type
_entity.pdbx_description
1 polymer ?
#
loop_
_entity_poly.entity_id
_entity_poly.type
_entity_poly.pdbx_seq_one_letter_code
_entity_poly.pdbx_strand_id
1 'polypeptide(L)'
;MRWIIFYIIVPVVISAIIGSLWAIIYLLYSQNIQVTLKLFLYSFLGGLLGGIVGAFIGHLVGSTGYKEFTGDFIFSSESASWLVWISIFWIIGIIVGAVLGGLIFIRFYS
;
A
#
# COMPACT_ATOMS: atom_id res chain seq x y z
N MET A 1 10.39 -5.68 -18.96
CA MET A 1 9.58 -4.44 -18.83
C MET A 1 8.08 -4.70 -18.65
N ARG A 2 7.42 -5.49 -19.51
CA ARG A 2 5.96 -5.71 -19.47
C ARG A 2 5.43 -6.24 -18.12
N TRP A 3 6.16 -7.14 -17.47
CA TRP A 3 5.81 -7.68 -16.15
C TRP A 3 5.97 -6.64 -15.03
N ILE A 4 7.02 -5.82 -15.07
CA ILE A 4 7.29 -4.76 -14.09
C ILE A 4 6.16 -3.74 -14.08
N ILE A 5 5.68 -3.35 -15.27
CA ILE A 5 4.56 -2.41 -15.42
C ILE A 5 3.29 -3.01 -14.80
N PHE A 6 3.02 -4.30 -15.01
CA PHE A 6 1.87 -4.97 -14.41
C PHE A 6 1.94 -4.97 -12.87
N TYR A 7 3.12 -5.25 -12.29
CA TYR A 7 3.33 -5.24 -10.85
C TYR A 7 3.23 -3.85 -10.21
N ILE A 8 3.39 -2.77 -10.97
CA ILE A 8 3.19 -1.40 -10.47
C ILE A 8 1.73 -0.97 -10.65
N ILE A 9 1.14 -1.23 -11.81
CA ILE A 9 -0.21 -0.77 -12.13
C ILE A 9 -1.25 -1.44 -11.24
N VAL A 10 -1.15 -2.75 -11.02
CA VAL A 10 -2.14 -3.50 -10.21
C VAL A 10 -2.29 -2.93 -8.80
N PRO A 11 -1.23 -2.76 -7.99
CA PRO A 11 -1.36 -2.18 -6.65
C PRO A 11 -1.80 -0.70 -6.69
N VAL A 12 -1.39 0.07 -7.69
CA VAL A 12 -1.87 1.47 -7.86
C VAL A 12 -3.38 1.49 -8.10
N VAL A 13 -3.88 0.65 -8.99
CA VAL A 13 -5.31 0.55 -9.31
C VAL A 13 -6.10 0.07 -8.09
N ILE A 14 -5.62 -0.96 -7.38
CA ILE A 14 -6.30 -1.47 -6.19
C ILE A 14 -6.29 -0.42 -5.06
N SER A 15 -5.18 0.31 -4.87
CA SER A 15 -5.12 1.41 -3.90
C SER A 15 -6.12 2.52 -4.24
N ALA A 16 -6.24 2.86 -5.53
CA ALA A 16 -7.21 3.83 -6.01
C ALA A 16 -8.64 3.35 -5.77
N ILE A 17 -8.95 2.08 -6.01
CA ILE A 17 -10.28 1.49 -5.74
C ILE A 17 -10.60 1.54 -4.24
N ILE A 18 -9.70 1.05 -3.38
CA ILE A 18 -9.90 1.01 -1.93
C ILE A 18 -10.02 2.43 -1.36
N GLY A 19 -9.13 3.33 -1.76
CA GLY A 19 -9.20 4.74 -1.37
C GLY A 19 -10.51 5.39 -1.83
N SER A 20 -10.97 5.08 -3.05
CA SER A 20 -12.23 5.62 -3.58
C SER A 20 -13.45 5.08 -2.84
N LEU A 21 -13.47 3.78 -2.53
CA LEU A 21 -14.55 3.18 -1.74
C LEU A 21 -14.65 3.84 -0.36
N TRP A 22 -13.51 4.04 0.30
CA TRP A 22 -13.46 4.71 1.60
C TRP A 22 -13.96 6.15 1.51
N ALA A 23 -13.52 6.88 0.49
CA ALA A 23 -13.93 8.25 0.22
C ALA A 23 -15.44 8.38 -0.08
N ILE A 24 -16.02 7.48 -0.88
CA ILE A 24 -17.45 7.49 -1.22
C ILE A 24 -18.31 7.25 0.02
N ILE A 25 -17.97 6.25 0.84
CA ILE A 25 -18.65 6.01 2.13
C ILE A 25 -18.63 7.28 2.97
N TYR A 26 -17.49 7.97 2.96
CA TYR A 26 -17.32 9.23 3.68
C TYR A 26 -18.16 10.39 3.17
N LEU A 27 -18.23 10.52 1.84
CA LEU A 27 -19.01 11.56 1.19
C LEU A 27 -20.49 11.42 1.59
N LEU A 28 -20.99 10.19 1.62
CA LEU A 28 -22.37 9.89 2.01
C LEU A 28 -22.65 10.26 3.48
N TYR A 29 -21.65 10.12 4.36
CA TYR A 29 -21.81 10.43 5.78
C TYR A 29 -21.63 11.92 6.12
N SER A 30 -20.54 12.53 5.64
CA SER A 30 -20.15 13.90 6.02
C SER A 30 -20.72 14.98 5.10
N GLN A 31 -21.12 14.63 3.88
CA GLN A 31 -21.49 15.55 2.79
C GLN A 31 -20.43 16.63 2.47
N ASN A 32 -19.20 16.47 2.97
CA ASN A 32 -18.12 17.43 2.78
C ASN A 32 -17.08 16.89 1.79
N ILE A 33 -17.10 17.45 0.59
CA ILE A 33 -16.25 17.00 -0.51
C ILE A 33 -14.76 17.21 -0.24
N GLN A 34 -14.39 18.25 0.53
CA GLN A 34 -12.98 18.55 0.82
C GLN A 34 -12.36 17.49 1.74
N VAL A 35 -13.12 17.04 2.73
CA VAL A 35 -12.71 15.99 3.66
C VAL A 35 -12.58 14.66 2.94
N THR A 36 -13.57 14.32 2.12
CA THR A 36 -13.56 13.12 1.28
C THR A 36 -12.32 13.07 0.38
N LEU A 37 -11.98 14.17 -0.28
CA LEU A 37 -10.80 14.24 -1.15
C LEU A 37 -9.50 14.05 -0.37
N LYS A 38 -9.38 14.64 0.82
CA LYS A 38 -8.21 14.44 1.69
C LYS A 38 -8.09 12.99 2.14
N LEU A 39 -9.21 12.36 2.52
CA LEU A 39 -9.27 10.97 2.93
C LEU A 39 -8.82 10.02 1.82
N PHE A 40 -9.33 10.26 0.60
CA PHE A 40 -8.90 9.55 -0.61
C PHE A 40 -7.37 9.69 -0.81
N LEU A 41 -6.86 10.93 -0.77
CA LEU A 41 -5.45 11.21 -0.98
C LEU A 41 -4.56 10.55 0.08
N TYR A 42 -4.95 10.58 1.35
CA TYR A 42 -4.17 9.94 2.41
C TYR A 42 -4.11 8.42 2.25
N SER A 43 -5.25 7.77 1.93
CA SER A 43 -5.29 6.33 1.69
C SER A 43 -4.52 5.94 0.44
N PHE A 44 -4.70 6.68 -0.66
CA PHE A 44 -4.01 6.44 -1.92
C PHE A 44 -2.49 6.64 -1.81
N LEU A 45 -2.05 7.77 -1.24
CA LEU A 45 -0.62 8.06 -1.03
C LEU A 45 0.01 7.11 -0.02
N GLY A 46 -0.71 6.74 1.04
CA GLY A 46 -0.27 5.75 2.00
C GLY A 46 0.02 4.40 1.34
N GLY A 47 -0.91 3.89 0.54
CA GLY A 47 -0.71 2.68 -0.24
C GLY A 47 0.44 2.80 -1.23
N LEU A 48 0.53 3.91 -1.97
CA LEU A 48 1.59 4.12 -2.96
C LEU A 48 2.98 4.17 -2.32
N LEU A 49 3.15 4.93 -1.23
CA LEU A 49 4.42 5.01 -0.49
C LEU A 49 4.76 3.67 0.17
N GLY A 50 3.77 2.98 0.75
CA GLY A 50 3.95 1.63 1.29
C GLY A 50 4.46 0.65 0.24
N GLY A 51 3.89 0.68 -0.97
CA GLY A 51 4.35 -0.15 -2.08
C GLY A 51 5.79 0.17 -2.51
N ILE A 52 6.17 1.45 -2.56
CA ILE A 52 7.55 1.87 -2.89
C ILE A 52 8.53 1.38 -1.82
N VAL A 53 8.23 1.61 -0.54
CA VAL A 53 9.08 1.18 0.59
C VAL A 53 9.21 -0.35 0.60
N GLY A 54 8.10 -1.06 0.37
CA GLY A 54 8.10 -2.52 0.24
C GLY A 54 8.95 -3.03 -0.91
N ALA A 55 8.98 -2.32 -2.05
CA ALA A 55 9.83 -2.67 -3.18
C ALA A 55 11.32 -2.51 -2.86
N PHE A 56 11.68 -1.42 -2.17
CA PHE A 56 13.06 -1.20 -1.71
C PHE A 56 13.50 -2.26 -0.71
N ILE A 57 12.69 -2.53 0.32
CA ILE A 57 13.00 -3.53 1.34
C ILE A 57 13.04 -4.93 0.73
N GLY A 58 12.07 -5.27 -0.12
CA GLY A 58 12.04 -6.55 -0.82
C GLY A 58 13.27 -6.80 -1.67
N HIS A 59 13.81 -5.77 -2.32
CA HIS A 59 15.05 -5.88 -3.09
C HIS A 59 16.28 -6.06 -2.18
N LEU A 60 16.37 -5.28 -1.09
CA LEU A 60 17.46 -5.41 -0.12
C LEU A 60 17.47 -6.80 0.55
N VAL A 61 16.31 -7.29 1.00
CA VAL A 61 16.18 -8.61 1.63
C VAL A 61 16.41 -9.73 0.61
N GLY A 62 15.85 -9.62 -0.59
CA GLY A 62 16.06 -10.58 -1.67
C GLY A 62 17.54 -10.70 -2.08
N SER A 63 18.27 -9.58 -2.15
CA SER A 63 19.69 -9.57 -2.48
C SER A 63 20.60 -10.11 -1.35
N THR A 64 20.16 -10.01 -0.09
CA THR A 64 20.93 -10.49 1.08
C THR A 64 20.73 -11.99 1.34
N GLY A 65 19.51 -12.51 1.13
CA GLY A 65 19.16 -13.92 1.39
C GLY A 65 19.84 -14.94 0.47
N TYR A 66 20.38 -14.50 -0.68
CA TYR A 66 20.99 -15.40 -1.67
C TYR A 66 22.34 -15.98 -1.23
N LYS A 67 22.97 -15.45 -0.18
CA LYS A 67 24.32 -15.89 0.22
C LYS A 67 24.36 -16.94 1.34
N GLU A 68 23.27 -17.17 2.10
CA GLU A 68 23.39 -17.94 3.35
C GLU A 68 22.31 -19.01 3.64
N PHE A 69 21.28 -19.22 2.81
CA PHE A 69 20.19 -20.15 3.16
C PHE A 69 20.10 -21.43 2.29
N THR A 70 20.81 -22.48 2.71
CA THR A 70 20.53 -23.89 2.39
C THR A 70 19.49 -24.46 3.36
N GLY A 71 18.24 -23.97 3.31
CA GLY A 71 17.16 -24.46 4.18
C GLY A 71 15.78 -24.24 3.56
N ASP A 72 14.99 -25.32 3.51
CA ASP A 72 13.68 -25.54 2.86
C ASP A 72 12.51 -24.61 3.28
N PHE A 73 12.68 -23.28 3.28
CA PHE A 73 11.61 -22.34 3.58
C PHE A 73 11.24 -21.46 2.38
N ILE A 74 10.38 -22.00 1.49
CA ILE A 74 9.33 -21.34 0.66
C ILE A 74 9.69 -20.10 -0.21
N PHE A 75 10.89 -19.53 -0.10
CA PHE A 75 11.31 -18.25 -0.72
C PHE A 75 12.63 -18.40 -1.48
N SER A 76 12.76 -19.46 -2.27
CA SER A 76 13.99 -19.77 -3.01
C SER A 76 14.24 -18.87 -4.22
N SER A 77 13.42 -17.83 -4.46
CA SER A 77 13.62 -16.86 -5.54
C SER A 77 13.57 -15.41 -5.04
N GLU A 78 14.51 -14.60 -5.50
CA GLU A 78 14.61 -13.15 -5.23
C GLU A 78 13.28 -12.45 -5.55
N SER A 79 12.60 -12.90 -6.62
CA SER A 79 11.30 -12.41 -7.05
C SER A 79 10.16 -12.70 -6.07
N ALA A 80 10.16 -13.86 -5.41
CA ALA A 80 9.13 -14.20 -4.41
C ALA A 80 9.27 -13.33 -3.15
N SER A 81 10.50 -13.17 -2.65
CA SER A 81 10.78 -12.28 -1.51
C SER A 81 10.38 -10.84 -1.81
N TRP A 82 10.73 -10.35 -3.00
CA TRP A 82 10.39 -9.01 -3.46
C TRP A 82 8.86 -8.77 -3.46
N LEU A 83 8.08 -9.70 -4.02
CA LEU A 83 6.61 -9.59 -4.08
C LEU A 83 5.94 -9.61 -2.70
N VAL A 84 6.46 -10.40 -1.77
CA VAL A 84 5.92 -10.53 -0.41
C VAL A 84 6.10 -9.22 0.36
N TRP A 85 7.31 -8.68 0.36
CA TRP A 85 7.60 -7.42 1.06
C TRP A 85 6.85 -6.24 0.45
N ILE A 86 6.72 -6.18 -0.89
CA ILE A 86 5.84 -5.20 -1.54
C ILE A 86 4.42 -5.33 -1.01
N SER A 87 3.85 -6.54 -1.02
CA SER A 87 2.46 -6.77 -0.61
C SER A 87 2.22 -6.39 0.85
N ILE A 88 3.15 -6.73 1.75
CA ILE A 88 3.06 -6.41 3.18
C ILE A 88 3.07 -4.89 3.40
N PHE A 89 4.11 -4.20 2.92
CA PHE A 89 4.22 -2.75 3.16
C PHE A 89 3.17 -1.96 2.40
N TRP A 90 2.71 -2.46 1.26
CA TRP A 90 1.58 -1.90 0.54
C TRP A 90 0.28 -1.94 1.35
N ILE A 91 -0.05 -3.09 1.94
CA ILE A 91 -1.23 -3.23 2.82
C ILE A 91 -1.10 -2.33 4.05
N ILE A 92 0.08 -2.32 4.69
CA ILE A 92 0.35 -1.43 5.85
C ILE A 92 0.16 0.03 5.45
N GLY A 93 0.66 0.44 4.29
CA GLY A 93 0.52 1.79 3.76
C GLY A 93 -0.94 2.20 3.57
N ILE A 94 -1.77 1.31 3.00
CA ILE A 94 -3.22 1.54 2.85
C ILE A 94 -3.88 1.70 4.22
N ILE A 95 -3.59 0.82 5.17
CA ILE A 95 -4.17 0.86 6.52
C ILE A 95 -3.78 2.14 7.23
N VAL A 96 -2.49 2.48 7.25
CA VAL A 96 -1.98 3.71 7.90
C VAL A 96 -2.59 4.95 7.25
N GLY A 97 -2.65 5.00 5.92
CA GLY A 97 -3.27 6.11 5.19
C GLY A 97 -4.76 6.27 5.51
N ALA A 98 -5.50 5.15 5.57
CA ALA A 98 -6.91 5.15 5.92
C ALA A 98 -7.15 5.54 7.39
N VAL A 99 -6.33 5.05 8.33
CA VAL A 99 -6.43 5.36 9.76
C VAL A 99 -6.07 6.81 10.03
N LEU A 100 -4.98 7.33 9.47
CA LEU A 100 -4.61 8.74 9.61
C LEU A 100 -5.68 9.65 8.99
N GLY A 101 -6.19 9.29 7.81
CA GLY A 101 -7.31 9.99 7.19
C GLY A 101 -8.55 10.02 8.10
N GLY A 102 -8.91 8.87 8.68
CA GLY A 102 -10.05 8.75 9.60
C GLY A 102 -9.86 9.50 10.93
N LEU A 103 -8.66 9.47 11.51
CA LEU A 103 -8.34 10.19 12.75
C LEU A 103 -8.39 11.72 12.57
N ILE A 104 -7.92 12.22 11.43
CA ILE A 104 -8.03 13.64 11.07
C ILE A 104 -9.50 14.06 11.08
N PHE A 105 -10.40 13.24 10.54
CA PHE A 105 -11.81 13.57 10.59
C PHE A 105 -12.38 13.63 12.00
N ILE A 106 -12.14 12.60 12.82
CA ILE A 106 -12.68 12.55 14.19
C ILE A 106 -12.26 13.81 14.95
N ARG A 107 -11.02 14.28 14.73
CA ARG A 107 -10.50 15.49 15.38
C ARG A 107 -11.18 16.79 14.93
N PHE A 108 -11.62 16.89 13.67
CA PHE A 108 -12.20 18.12 13.12
C PHE A 108 -13.74 18.16 13.13
N TYR A 109 -14.40 17.01 13.35
CA TYR A 109 -15.86 16.87 13.24
C TYR A 109 -16.53 16.14 14.42
N SER A 110 -15.79 15.75 15.47
CA SER A 110 -16.34 15.45 16.80
C SER A 110 -16.30 16.69 17.68
#